data_AF-A0AAU2UVA5-F1
#
_entry.id   AF-A0AAU2UVA5-F1
#
_cell.length_a   1.000
_cell.length_b   1.000
_cell.length_c   1.000
_cell.angle_alpha   90.00
_cell.angle_beta   90.00
_cell.angle_gamma   90.00
#
_symmetry.space_group_name_H-M   'P 1'
#
loop_
_entity.id
_entity.type
_entity.pdbx_description
1 polymer ?
#
loop_
_entity_poly.entity_id
_entity_poly.type
_entity_poly.pdbx_seq_one_letter_code
_entity_poly.pdbx_strand_id
1 'polypeptide(L)' 'MTNTQPAEHVGVTEIGEMLTVSRQRANKLVARPDFPAPVAQTKAGRVWAREAVVRWEQGWDRTNIGGRPPKGSAQE' A
#
# COMPACT_ATOMS: atom_id res chain seq x y z
N MET A 1 8.74 14.69 22.11
CA MET A 1 9.21 14.33 20.76
C MET A 1 7.97 13.99 19.94
N THR A 2 7.22 15.01 19.57
CA THR A 2 5.91 14.90 18.94
C THR A 2 6.06 14.58 17.46
N ASN A 3 5.53 13.45 17.00
CA ASN A 3 4.45 13.50 15.99
C ASN A 3 3.72 12.15 15.91
N THR A 4 2.80 11.92 16.84
CA THR A 4 1.72 10.95 16.67
C THR A 4 0.71 11.58 15.71
N GLN A 5 0.88 11.36 14.40
CA GLN A 5 -0.24 11.38 13.45
C GLN A 5 -0.56 9.92 13.14
N PRO A 6 -1.41 9.25 13.93
CA PRO A 6 -1.45 7.79 14.00
C PRO A 6 -2.14 7.11 12.81
N ALA A 7 -2.56 7.82 11.76
CA ALA A 7 -3.33 7.20 10.68
C ALA A 7 -3.17 7.81 9.28
N GLU A 8 -2.40 8.89 9.10
CA GLU A 8 -2.34 9.59 7.81
C GLU A 8 -1.32 9.00 6.84
N HIS A 9 -0.28 8.33 7.35
CA HIS A 9 0.83 7.86 6.56
C HIS A 9 0.90 6.34 6.61
N VAL A 10 1.03 5.71 5.44
CA VAL A 10 1.08 4.26 5.29
C VAL A 10 2.35 3.83 4.58
N GLY A 11 2.99 2.77 5.07
CA GLY A 11 4.10 2.11 4.41
C GLY A 11 3.65 1.05 3.40
N VAL A 12 4.61 0.41 2.74
CA VAL A 12 4.31 -0.60 1.70
C VAL A 12 3.56 -1.83 2.23
N THR A 13 3.75 -2.19 3.49
CA THR A 13 3.04 -3.32 4.14
C THR A 13 1.57 -2.96 4.34
N GLU A 14 1.30 -1.80 4.94
CA GLU A 14 -0.05 -1.28 5.16
C GLU A 14 -0.80 -1.07 3.85
N ILE A 15 -0.12 -0.58 2.80
CA ILE A 15 -0.69 -0.49 1.44
C ILE A 15 -1.10 -1.87 0.93
N GLY A 16 -0.32 -2.91 1.21
CA GLY A 16 -0.68 -4.30 0.87
C GLY A 16 -1.97 -4.74 1.56
N GLU A 17 -2.10 -4.44 2.85
CA GLU A 17 -3.30 -4.77 3.64
C GLU A 17 -4.52 -3.99 3.14
N MET A 18 -4.38 -2.67 2.92
CA MET A 18 -5.44 -1.81 2.38
C MET A 18 -5.94 -2.28 1.02
N LEU A 19 -5.03 -2.67 0.13
CA LEU A 19 -5.37 -3.10 -1.22
C LEU A 19 -5.69 -4.61 -1.31
N THR A 20 -5.60 -5.34 -0.18
CA THR A 20 -5.75 -6.81 -0.11
C THR A 20 -4.81 -7.53 -1.10
N VAL A 21 -3.55 -7.09 -1.16
CA VAL A 21 -2.49 -7.69 -1.98
C VAL A 21 -1.29 -8.06 -1.14
N SER A 22 -0.52 -9.06 -1.58
CA SER A 22 0.73 -9.41 -0.92
C SER A 22 1.72 -8.24 -0.91
N ARG A 23 2.56 -8.15 0.13
CA ARG A 23 3.62 -7.13 0.25
C ARG A 23 4.52 -7.04 -0.99
N GLN A 24 4.81 -8.15 -1.65
CA GLN A 24 5.62 -8.15 -2.88
C GLN A 24 4.92 -7.43 -4.04
N ARG A 25 3.60 -7.60 -4.17
CA ARG A 25 2.79 -6.85 -5.13
C ARG A 25 2.68 -5.39 -4.75
N ALA A 26 2.44 -5.08 -3.47
CA ALA A 26 2.44 -3.70 -3.01
C ALA A 26 3.76 -3.00 -3.39
N ASN A 27 4.91 -3.67 -3.21
CA ASN A 27 6.21 -3.15 -3.67
C ASN A 27 6.27 -2.89 -5.18
N LYS A 28 5.68 -3.76 -6.00
CA LYS A 28 5.59 -3.52 -7.45
C LYS A 28 4.66 -2.35 -7.78
N LEU A 29 3.53 -2.22 -7.09
CA LEU A 29 2.56 -1.14 -7.31
C LEU A 29 3.18 0.21 -6.98
N VAL A 30 3.81 0.34 -5.81
CA VAL A 30 4.45 1.60 -5.38
C VAL A 30 5.68 2.00 -6.19
N ALA A 31 6.19 1.11 -7.04
CA ALA A 31 7.26 1.39 -8.00
C ALA A 31 6.73 1.85 -9.38
N ARG A 32 5.42 1.77 -9.62
CA ARG A 32 4.81 2.22 -10.88
C ARG A 32 4.77 3.74 -10.95
N PRO A 33 4.92 4.33 -12.14
CA PRO A 33 4.77 5.77 -12.33
C PRO A 33 3.32 6.25 -12.10
N ASP A 34 2.33 5.36 -12.26
CA ASP A 34 0.91 5.66 -12.01
C ASP A 34 0.55 5.74 -10.52
N PHE A 35 1.43 5.29 -9.62
CA PHE A 35 1.16 5.24 -8.18
C PHE A 35 1.52 6.59 -7.53
N PRO A 36 0.79 7.05 -6.50
CA PRO A 36 1.07 8.31 -5.83
C PRO A 36 2.52 8.42 -5.33
N ALA A 37 3.07 9.63 -5.40
CA ALA A 37 4.40 9.92 -4.90
C ALA A 37 4.48 9.71 -3.39
N PRO A 38 5.61 9.17 -2.87
CA PRO A 38 5.82 9.05 -1.44
C PRO A 38 5.95 10.44 -0.81
N VAL A 39 5.29 10.63 0.34
CA VAL A 39 5.32 11.90 1.08
C VAL A 39 6.58 12.03 1.93
N ALA A 40 7.20 10.91 2.31
CA ALA A 40 8.52 10.92 2.95
C ALA A 40 9.29 9.63 2.69
N GLN A 41 10.61 9.74 2.77
CA GLN A 41 11.55 8.62 2.78
C GLN A 41 12.08 8.49 4.21
N THR A 42 11.62 7.47 4.94
CA THR A 42 12.07 7.17 6.30
C THR A 42 13.18 6.12 6.28
N LYS A 43 13.83 5.89 7.43
CA LYS A 43 14.79 4.78 7.62
C LYS A 43 14.15 3.40 7.39
N ALA A 44 12.84 3.26 7.66
CA ALA A 44 12.10 2.02 7.45
C ALA A 44 11.62 1.83 5.99
N GLY A 45 11.69 2.87 5.17
CA GLY A 45 11.23 2.87 3.79
C GLY A 45 10.44 4.12 3.41
N ARG A 46 9.90 4.10 2.20
CA ARG A 46 9.00 5.14 1.69
C ARG A 46 7.65 5.04 2.42
N VAL A 47 7.05 6.19 2.68
CA VAL A 47 5.69 6.31 3.23
C VAL A 47 4.84 7.17 2.31
N TRP A 48 3.55 6.87 2.26
CA TRP A 48 2.56 7.54 1.41
C TRP A 48 1.43 8.10 2.26
N ALA A 49 0.80 9.17 1.79
CA ALA A 49 -0.44 9.61 2.38
C ALA A 49 -1.54 8.57 2.13
N ARG A 50 -2.22 8.15 3.19
CA ARG A 50 -3.33 7.18 3.13
C ARG A 50 -4.41 7.63 2.16
N GLU A 51 -4.77 8.91 2.19
CA GLU A 51 -5.77 9.48 1.27
C GLU A 51 -5.37 9.33 -0.20
N ALA A 52 -4.07 9.48 -0.52
CA ALA A 52 -3.58 9.38 -1.88
C ALA A 52 -3.69 7.94 -2.39
N VAL A 53 -3.39 6.97 -1.53
CA VAL A 53 -3.54 5.53 -1.83
C VAL A 53 -5.01 5.17 -2.04
N VAL A 54 -5.93 5.68 -1.19
CA VAL A 54 -7.37 5.46 -1.34
C VAL A 54 -7.88 6.06 -2.65
N ARG A 55 -7.54 7.32 -2.95
CA ARG A 55 -7.95 7.95 -4.22
C ARG A 55 -7.43 7.19 -5.44
N TRP A 56 -6.19 6.71 -5.37
CA TRP A 56 -5.61 5.89 -6.43
C TRP A 56 -6.35 4.55 -6.58
N GLU A 57 -6.69 3.87 -5.47
CA GLU A 57 -7.47 2.62 -5.49
C GLU A 57 -8.81 2.80 -6.21
N GLN A 58 -9.52 3.90 -5.97
CA GLN A 58 -10.82 4.17 -6.61
C GLN A 58 -10.75 4.25 -8.14
N GLY A 59 -9.62 4.71 -8.69
CA GLY A 59 -9.38 4.76 -10.14
C GLY A 59 -8.64 3.54 -10.70
N TRP A 60 -8.19 2.64 -9.83
CA TRP A 60 -7.36 1.52 -10.22
C TRP A 60 -8.21 0.32 -10.63
N ASP A 61 -8.13 -0.06 -11.90
CA ASP A 61 -8.75 -1.29 -12.39
C ASP A 61 -8.13 -2.53 -11.74
N ARG A 62 -8.89 -3.16 -10.85
CA ARG A 62 -8.53 -4.39 -10.13
C ARG A 62 -8.55 -5.63 -11.04
N THR A 63 -9.02 -5.53 -12.29
CA THR A 63 -9.11 -6.66 -13.22
C THR A 63 -7.72 -7.23 -13.55
N ASN A 64 -6.69 -6.38 -13.54
CA ASN A 64 -5.30 -6.78 -13.69
C ASN A 64 -4.66 -7.37 -12.41
N ILE A 65 -5.44 -7.63 -11.34
CA ILE A 65 -4.96 -8.31 -10.12
C ILE A 65 -4.80 -9.82 -10.36
N GLY A 66 -4.55 -10.25 -11.60
CA GLY A 66 -4.45 -11.64 -12.04
C GLY A 66 -3.64 -12.55 -11.11
N GLY A 67 -4.31 -13.60 -10.63
CA GLY A 67 -3.66 -14.83 -10.19
C GLY A 67 -3.76 -15.15 -8.70
N ARG A 68 -4.84 -15.87 -8.37
CA ARG A 68 -5.10 -16.74 -7.21
C ARG A 68 -5.22 -16.04 -5.83
N PRO A 69 -6.38 -16.16 -5.14
CA PRO A 69 -6.48 -15.76 -3.75
C PRO A 69 -5.46 -16.54 -2.90
N PRO A 70 -4.79 -15.90 -1.93
CA PRO A 70 -3.87 -16.61 -1.05
C PRO A 70 -4.67 -17.65 -0.25
N LYS A 71 -4.38 -18.94 -0.48
CA LYS A 71 -4.77 -20.01 0.43
C LYS A 71 -3.90 -19.87 1.68
N GLY A 72 -4.33 -19.07 2.64
CA GLY A 72 -3.51 -18.84 3.84
C GLY A 72 -3.93 -17.70 4.76
N SER A 73 -5.24 -17.50 4.96
CA SER A 73 -5.74 -16.85 6.19
C SER A 73 -6.24 -17.94 7.13
N ALA A 74 -5.34 -18.88 7.45
CA ALA A 74 -5.41 -19.69 8.66
C ALA A 74 -4.28 -19.14 9.54
N GLN A 75 -4.62 -18.27 10.47
CA GLN A 75 -3.78 -18.00 11.62
C GLN A 75 -4.59 -18.50 12.82
N GLU A 76 -4.22 -19.70 13.28
CA GLU A 76 -4.48 -20.24 14.63
C GLU A 76 -3.58 -19.54 15.65
#